data_AF-A0A839YZE0-F1
#
_entry.id   AF-A0A839YZE0-F1
#
_cell.length_a   1.000
_cell.length_b   1.000
_cell.length_c   1.000
_cell.angle_alpha   90.00
_cell.angle_beta   90.00
_cell.angle_gamma   90.00
#
_symmetry.space_group_name_H-M   'P 1'
#
loop_
_entity.id
_entity.type
_entity.pdbx_description
1 polymer ?
#
loop_
_entity_poly.entity_id
_entity_poly.type
_entity_poly.pdbx_seq_one_letter_code
_entity_poly.pdbx_strand_id
1 'polypeptide(L)' 'MRRHHDGSQHNGPEEFVTIVGGSAEEISRTFREQGLAEQDFTIVHRIGRHRLAGPAGQDLLALFDGRQLVAATYTRRGR' A
#
# COMPACT_ATOMS: atom_id res chain seq x y z
N MET A 1 -9.88 14.91 -36.26
CA MET A 1 -10.79 14.31 -35.25
C MET A 1 -9.95 13.68 -34.15
N ARG A 2 -9.68 14.41 -33.06
CA ARG A 2 -8.96 13.88 -31.88
C ARG A 2 -10.00 13.57 -30.80
N ARG A 3 -10.26 12.28 -30.54
CA ARG A 3 -11.10 11.86 -29.43
C ARG A 3 -10.32 12.13 -28.14
N HIS A 4 -10.78 13.11 -27.37
CA HIS A 4 -10.43 13.23 -25.97
C HIS A 4 -10.91 11.96 -25.28
N HIS A 5 -9.97 11.18 -24.75
CA HIS A 5 -10.26 10.10 -23.83
C HIS A 5 -10.65 10.80 -22.51
N ASP A 6 -11.95 10.98 -22.32
CA ASP A 6 -12.51 11.46 -21.06
C ASP A 6 -12.29 10.36 -20.03
N GLY A 7 -11.17 10.49 -19.31
CA GLY A 7 -10.78 9.59 -18.24
C GLY A 7 -11.81 9.69 -17.14
N SER A 8 -12.64 8.66 -17.04
CA SER A 8 -13.65 8.44 -16.01
C SER A 8 -13.15 8.89 -14.64
N GLN A 9 -13.63 10.07 -14.22
CA GLN A 9 -13.53 10.56 -12.85
C GLN A 9 -14.42 9.68 -11.98
N HIS A 10 -13.82 8.58 -11.51
CA HIS A 10 -14.38 7.75 -10.46
C HIS A 10 -14.23 8.52 -9.15
N ASN A 11 -15.36 8.99 -8.62
CA ASN A 11 -15.43 10.12 -7.68
C ASN A 11 -15.42 9.70 -6.20
N GLY A 12 -15.01 8.46 -5.89
CA GLY A 12 -14.83 8.00 -4.52
C GLY A 12 -13.43 8.33 -3.98
N PRO A 13 -13.25 8.46 -2.65
CA PRO A 13 -11.93 8.71 -2.07
C PRO A 13 -10.99 7.56 -2.43
N GLU A 14 -9.78 7.90 -2.87
CA GLU A 14 -8.71 6.91 -3.07
C GLU A 14 -8.36 6.28 -1.72
N GLU A 15 -8.43 4.95 -1.66
CA GLU A 15 -8.09 4.20 -0.46
C GLU A 15 -6.73 3.55 -0.62
N PHE A 16 -5.92 3.59 0.44
CA PHE A 16 -4.57 3.04 0.46
C PHE A 16 -4.38 2.09 1.64
N VAL A 17 -3.77 0.94 1.38
CA VAL A 17 -3.36 -0.03 2.40
C VAL A 17 -1.86 -0.24 2.29
N THR A 18 -1.12 -0.08 3.39
CA THR A 18 0.31 -0.41 3.43
C THR A 18 0.52 -1.62 4.33
N ILE A 19 1.08 -2.68 3.76
CA ILE A 19 1.51 -3.87 4.51
C ILE A 19 3.00 -3.71 4.77
N VAL A 20 3.40 -3.87 6.03
CA VAL A 20 4.79 -3.82 6.49
C VAL A 20 5.14 -5.18 7.07
N GLY A 21 6.28 -5.75 6.67
CA GLY A 21 6.73 -7.07 7.12
C GLY A 21 8.24 -7.25 7.03
N GLY A 22 8.73 -8.44 7.35
CA GLY A 22 10.15 -8.79 7.28
C GLY A 22 10.62 -9.19 5.88
N SER A 23 9.69 -9.59 5.00
CA SER A 23 10.02 -10.01 3.62
C SER A 23 8.88 -9.72 2.63
N ALA A 24 9.22 -9.73 1.33
CA ALA A 24 8.22 -9.59 0.26
C ALA A 24 7.25 -10.79 0.19
N GLU A 25 7.69 -11.99 0.57
CA GLU A 25 6.86 -13.19 0.61
C GLU A 25 5.79 -13.09 1.70
N GLU A 26 6.18 -12.61 2.88
CA GLU A 26 5.27 -12.34 3.98
C GLU A 26 4.19 -11.33 3.58
N ILE A 27 4.60 -10.22 2.97
CA ILE A 27 3.68 -9.19 2.45
C ILE A 27 2.70 -9.79 1.42
N SER A 28 3.21 -10.59 0.48
CA SER A 28 2.40 -11.20 -0.58
C SER A 28 1.42 -12.25 -0.04
N ARG A 29 1.78 -12.94 1.05
CA ARG A 29 0.87 -13.84 1.77
C ARG A 29 -0.22 -13.05 2.48
N THR A 30 0.14 -12.02 3.25
CA THR A 30 -0.84 -11.16 3.95
C THR A 30 -1.83 -10.50 2.97
N PHE A 31 -1.35 -10.05 1.80
CA PHE A 31 -2.20 -9.49 0.75
C PHE A 31 -3.29 -10.47 0.29
N ARG A 32 -2.94 -11.75 0.11
CA ARG A 32 -3.89 -12.81 -0.26
C ARG A 32 -4.83 -13.18 0.89
N GLU A 33 -4.30 -13.32 2.10
CA GLU A 33 -5.09 -13.70 3.28
C GLU A 33 -6.14 -12.65 3.65
N GLN A 34 -5.84 -11.37 3.40
CA GLN A 34 -6.79 -10.27 3.60
C GLN A 34 -7.79 -10.09 2.44
N GLY A 35 -7.69 -10.91 1.39
CA GLY A 35 -8.57 -10.82 0.23
C GLY A 35 -8.51 -9.46 -0.48
N LEU A 36 -7.33 -8.82 -0.51
CA LEU A 36 -7.19 -7.46 -1.03
C LEU A 36 -7.33 -7.42 -2.57
N ALA A 37 -6.96 -8.49 -3.27
CA ALA A 37 -7.16 -8.60 -4.71
C ALA A 37 -8.65 -8.60 -5.08
N GLU A 38 -9.45 -9.34 -4.32
CA GLU A 38 -10.90 -9.47 -4.46
C GLU A 38 -11.62 -8.15 -4.15
N GLN A 39 -10.97 -7.31 -3.35
CA GLN A 39 -11.43 -5.97 -3.03
C GLN A 39 -10.98 -4.92 -4.06
N ASP A 40 -10.34 -5.30 -5.17
CA ASP A 40 -9.76 -4.42 -6.21
C ASP A 40 -8.56 -3.57 -5.77
N PHE A 41 -7.85 -3.98 -4.72
CA PHE A 41 -6.58 -3.34 -4.40
C PHE A 41 -5.49 -3.79 -5.36
N THR A 42 -4.76 -2.82 -5.88
CA THR A 42 -3.63 -3.02 -6.78
C THR A 42 -2.39 -2.36 -6.22
N ILE A 43 -1.22 -2.93 -6.50
CA ILE A 43 0.04 -2.40 -5.97
C ILE A 43 0.35 -1.04 -6.60
N VAL A 44 0.60 -0.03 -5.76
CA VAL A 44 0.92 1.34 -6.21
C VAL A 44 2.35 1.42 -6.74
N HIS A 45 3.27 0.70 -6.11
CA HIS A 45 4.69 0.70 -6.45
C HIS A 45 5.42 -0.59 -6.02
N ARG A 46 6.66 -0.78 -6.48
CA ARG A 46 7.44 -1.99 -6.18
C ARG A 46 7.62 -2.23 -4.67
N ILE A 47 7.48 -3.50 -4.27
CA ILE A 47 7.84 -3.98 -2.92
C ILE A 47 9.35 -3.80 -2.68
N GLY A 48 9.74 -3.09 -1.62
CA GLY A 48 11.14 -2.73 -1.38
C GLY A 48 11.47 -2.48 0.09
N ARG A 49 12.68 -1.98 0.37
CA ARG A 49 13.09 -1.56 1.72
C ARG A 49 12.51 -0.19 2.03
N HIS A 50 11.87 -0.03 3.18
CA HIS A 50 11.28 1.24 3.60
C HIS A 50 11.89 1.73 4.91
N ARG A 51 12.03 3.06 5.02
CA ARG A 51 12.27 3.74 6.29
C ARG A 51 10.94 4.34 6.73
N LEU A 52 10.48 3.99 7.92
CA LEU A 52 9.28 4.57 8.52
C LEU A 52 9.69 5.83 9.29
N ALA A 53 8.89 6.89 9.19
CA ALA A 53 9.06 8.13 9.93
C ALA A 53 7.69 8.59 10.42
N GLY A 54 7.64 9.11 11.64
CA GLY A 54 6.41 9.60 12.27
C GLY A 54 6.55 11.03 12.79
N PRO A 55 5.44 11.68 13.17
CA PRO A 55 5.47 12.97 13.86
C PRO A 55 6.29 12.87 15.16
N ALA A 56 6.97 13.95 15.53
CA ALA A 56 7.76 13.99 16.76
C ALA A 56 6.89 13.63 17.98
N GLY A 57 7.37 12.72 18.83
CA GLY A 57 6.65 12.24 20.02
C GLY A 57 5.85 10.95 19.84
N GLN A 58 5.72 10.43 18.61
CA GLN A 58 5.23 9.07 18.37
C GLN A 58 6.41 8.15 18.02
N ASP A 59 6.78 7.27 18.95
CA ASP A 59 7.78 6.25 18.69
C ASP A 59 7.16 5.04 17.96
N LEU A 60 6.75 5.29 16.71
CA LEU A 60 6.32 4.22 15.81
C LEU A 60 7.49 3.28 15.47
N LEU A 61 8.73 3.74 15.62
CA LEU A 61 9.93 2.95 15.34
C LEU A 61 10.22 1.91 16.44
N ALA A 62 9.88 2.19 17.70
CA ALA A 62 9.94 1.22 18.79
C ALA A 62 9.06 -0.02 18.54
N LEU A 63 7.94 0.13 17.81
CA LEU A 63 7.08 -1.01 17.47
C LEU A 63 7.75 -2.03 16.53
N PHE A 64 8.82 -1.62 15.84
CA PHE A 64 9.51 -2.46 14.86
C PHE A 64 10.93 -2.85 15.28
N ASP A 65 11.34 -2.50 16.51
CA ASP A 65 12.54 -2.97 17.22
C ASP A 65 13.82 -3.03 16.37
N GLY A 66 14.03 -1.99 15.53
CA GLY A 66 15.22 -1.87 14.69
C GLY A 66 15.38 -2.92 13.58
N ARG A 67 14.37 -3.74 13.30
CA ARG A 67 14.41 -4.77 12.25
C ARG A 67 14.41 -4.12 10.85
N GLN A 68 15.09 -4.74 9.89
CA GLN A 68 14.93 -4.35 8.49
C GLN A 68 13.53 -4.71 8.02
N LEU A 69 12.79 -3.70 7.55
CA LEU A 69 11.42 -3.86 7.08
C LEU A 69 11.34 -3.71 5.56
N VAL A 70 10.43 -4.50 5.00
CA VAL A 70 9.93 -4.36 3.65
C VAL A 70 8.49 -3.86 3.74
N ALA A 71 8.07 -3.02 2.81
CA ALA A 71 6.68 -2.59 2.74
C ALA A 71 6.18 -2.60 1.29
N ALA A 72 4.86 -2.67 1.15
CA ALA A 72 4.16 -2.48 -0.11
C ALA A 72 2.88 -1.69 0.16
N THR A 73 2.63 -0.68 -0.67
CA THR A 73 1.40 0.11 -0.63
C THR A 73 0.52 -0.29 -1.81
N TYR A 74 -0.74 -0.55 -1.50
CA TYR A 74 -1.79 -0.90 -2.44
C TYR A 74 -2.84 0.20 -2.45
N THR A 75 -3.47 0.40 -3.59
CA THR A 75 -4.56 1.36 -3.75
C THR A 75 -5.77 0.70 -4.39
N ARG A 76 -6.92 1.20 -3.99
CA ARG A 76 -8.18 0.97 -4.69
C ARG A 76 -8.75 2.33 -5.07
N ARG A 77 -9.06 2.50 -6.35
CA ARG A 77 -9.81 3.67 -6.81
C ARG A 77 -11.26 3.53 -6.33
N GLY A 78 -11.78 4.56 -5.67
CA GLY A 78 -13.17 4.58 -5.25
C GLY A 78 -14.08 4.43 -6.46
N ARG A 79 -14.90 3.38 -6.48
CA ARG A 79 -15.84 3.09 -7.58
C ARG A 79 -16.88 4.19 -7.74
#